data_AF-A0A538AD17-F1
#
_entry.id   AF-A0A538AD17-F1
#
_cell.length_a   1.000
_cell.length_b   1.000
_cell.length_c   1.000
_cell.angle_alpha   90.00
_cell.angle_beta   90.00
_cell.angle_gamma   90.00
#
_symmetry.space_group_name_H-M   'P 1'
#
loop_
_entity.id
_entity.type
_entity.pdbx_description
1 polymer ?
#
loop_
_entity_poly.entity_id
_entity_poly.type
_entity_poly.pdbx_seq_one_letter_code
_entity_poly.pdbx_strand_id
1 'polypeptide(L)'
;MKALLLLAALATVGLPACLSKTASADTLRAGGLRAVVPSGWRGRAVLRNGPVPSAPALNLGTFPLPRADYNLGNSAVGKWPRDAILITVIDWAGTPYKSKFPPAQRLAVRPEDFEGFEGVPADHAFAHRQLTVRGRPLEVMVQFGRQPATGSRIALANEVLSTVQIVRPTASS
;
A
#
# COMPACT_ATOMS: atom_id res chain seq x y z
N MET A 1 -18.07 -61.61 -45.51
CA MET A 1 -19.46 -61.22 -45.18
C MET A 1 -19.45 -60.30 -43.97
N LYS A 2 -20.32 -59.28 -44.01
CA LYS A 2 -20.60 -58.20 -43.03
C LYS A 2 -19.62 -57.01 -43.01
N ALA A 3 -20.05 -56.01 -43.77
CA ALA A 3 -19.78 -54.60 -43.56
C ALA A 3 -20.47 -54.08 -42.28
N LEU A 4 -19.90 -53.04 -41.65
CA LEU A 4 -20.71 -51.99 -41.02
C LEU A 4 -19.95 -50.65 -40.99
N LEU A 5 -20.66 -49.63 -41.45
CA LEU A 5 -20.31 -48.23 -41.58
C LEU A 5 -20.42 -47.44 -40.25
N LEU A 6 -19.73 -46.28 -40.25
CA LEU A 6 -20.02 -44.99 -39.59
C LEU A 6 -20.07 -44.92 -38.04
N LEU A 7 -19.31 -43.98 -37.45
CA LEU A 7 -19.73 -42.57 -37.31
C LEU A 7 -18.58 -41.71 -36.78
N ALA A 8 -18.44 -40.53 -37.38
CA ALA A 8 -17.56 -39.46 -36.91
C ALA A 8 -18.23 -38.67 -35.76
N ALA A 9 -17.43 -38.25 -34.78
CA ALA A 9 -17.79 -37.16 -33.88
C ALA A 9 -16.58 -36.24 -33.71
N LEU A 10 -16.59 -35.11 -34.44
CA LEU A 10 -15.73 -33.97 -34.16
C LEU A 10 -16.20 -33.34 -32.84
N ALA A 11 -15.39 -33.46 -31.78
CA ALA A 11 -15.56 -32.65 -30.58
C ALA A 11 -14.72 -31.39 -30.71
N THR A 12 -15.33 -30.30 -31.20
CA THR A 12 -14.78 -28.95 -31.04
C THR A 12 -14.88 -28.55 -29.58
N VAL A 13 -13.77 -28.68 -28.85
CA VAL A 13 -13.63 -28.10 -27.51
C VAL A 13 -13.49 -26.59 -27.68
N GLY A 14 -14.61 -25.88 -27.53
CA GLY A 14 -14.60 -24.44 -27.36
C GLY A 14 -13.96 -24.11 -26.02
N LEU A 15 -12.71 -23.62 -26.05
CA LEU A 15 -12.09 -23.02 -24.87
C LEU A 15 -12.88 -21.73 -24.52
N PRO A 16 -13.43 -21.60 -23.31
CA PRO A 16 -13.98 -20.33 -22.88
C PRO A 16 -12.81 -19.34 -22.78
N ALA A 17 -12.87 -18.27 -23.56
CA ALA A 17 -11.99 -17.13 -23.39
C ALA A 17 -12.19 -16.62 -21.95
N CYS A 18 -11.20 -16.88 -21.09
CA CYS A 18 -11.06 -16.15 -19.83
C CYS A 18 -10.95 -14.67 -20.18
N LEU A 19 -12.09 -13.97 -20.11
CA LEU A 19 -12.14 -12.52 -20.04
C LEU A 19 -11.48 -12.11 -18.72
N SER A 20 -10.15 -12.05 -18.72
CA SER A 20 -9.40 -11.33 -17.71
C SER A 20 -9.75 -9.86 -17.85
N LYS A 21 -10.81 -9.44 -17.14
CA LYS A 21 -11.10 -8.03 -16.90
C LYS A 21 -9.86 -7.48 -16.21
N THR A 22 -8.98 -6.84 -16.98
CA THR A 22 -7.81 -6.13 -16.46
C THR A 22 -8.39 -5.06 -15.55
N ALA A 23 -8.41 -5.31 -14.24
CA ALA A 23 -8.81 -4.32 -13.27
C ALA A 23 -7.90 -3.11 -13.51
N SER A 24 -8.47 -1.99 -13.94
CA SER A 24 -7.73 -0.74 -14.06
C SER A 24 -7.11 -0.47 -12.69
N ALA A 25 -5.79 -0.42 -12.62
CA ALA A 25 -5.10 -0.22 -11.36
C ALA A 25 -5.44 1.17 -10.83
N ASP A 26 -6.09 1.24 -9.68
CA ASP A 26 -6.46 2.52 -9.07
C ASP A 26 -5.20 3.33 -8.79
N THR A 27 -5.18 4.59 -9.24
CA THR A 27 -4.07 5.51 -8.97
C THR A 27 -4.49 6.49 -7.89
N LEU A 28 -3.71 6.57 -6.81
CA LEU A 28 -3.89 7.56 -5.75
C LEU A 28 -2.95 8.75 -5.92
N ARG A 29 -3.37 9.92 -5.43
CA ARG A 29 -2.54 11.12 -5.34
C ARG A 29 -2.81 11.88 -4.04
N ALA A 30 -1.74 12.30 -3.37
CA ALA A 30 -1.81 13.18 -2.20
C ALA A 30 -0.50 13.97 -2.09
N GLY A 31 -0.58 15.30 -2.03
CA GLY A 31 0.61 16.15 -2.03
C GLY A 31 1.48 15.92 -3.27
N GLY A 32 2.78 15.69 -3.08
CA GLY A 32 3.73 15.31 -4.13
C GLY A 32 3.87 13.80 -4.33
N LEU A 33 2.89 13.00 -3.89
CA LEU A 33 2.91 11.54 -3.98
C LEU A 33 1.89 11.04 -4.99
N ARG A 34 2.27 9.98 -5.71
CA ARG A 34 1.39 9.15 -6.55
C ARG A 34 1.65 7.69 -6.24
N ALA A 35 0.62 6.86 -6.14
CA ALA A 35 0.79 5.41 -6.05
C ALA A 35 -0.16 4.68 -6.99
N VAL A 36 0.28 3.53 -7.48
CA VAL A 36 -0.60 2.54 -8.14
C VAL A 36 -0.98 1.53 -7.07
N VAL A 37 -2.27 1.37 -6.79
CA VAL A 37 -2.75 0.39 -5.81
C VAL A 37 -2.61 -1.01 -6.41
N PRO A 38 -1.80 -1.90 -5.81
CA PRO A 38 -1.65 -3.25 -6.34
C PRO A 38 -2.96 -4.04 -6.26
N SER A 39 -3.11 -5.06 -7.12
CA SER A 39 -4.24 -5.98 -7.03
C SER A 39 -4.32 -6.62 -5.64
N GLY A 40 -5.53 -6.73 -5.08
CA GLY A 40 -5.76 -7.24 -3.73
C GLY A 40 -5.52 -6.23 -2.60
N TRP A 41 -4.95 -5.06 -2.90
CA TRP A 41 -4.79 -3.98 -1.92
C TRP A 41 -5.98 -3.02 -1.93
N ARG A 42 -6.04 -2.18 -0.90
CA ARG A 42 -6.93 -1.04 -0.76
C ARG A 42 -6.10 0.20 -0.58
N GLY A 43 -6.59 1.30 -1.14
CA GLY A 43 -5.87 2.55 -1.20
C GLY A 43 -6.71 3.73 -0.74
N ARG A 44 -6.08 4.70 -0.07
CA ARG A 44 -6.70 5.99 0.26
C ARG A 44 -5.68 7.11 0.25
N ALA A 45 -6.07 8.23 -0.36
CA ALA A 45 -5.37 9.51 -0.23
C ALA A 45 -5.95 10.32 0.94
N VAL A 46 -5.07 10.87 1.78
CA VAL A 46 -5.42 11.88 2.79
C VAL A 46 -4.88 13.21 2.32
N LEU A 47 -5.77 14.20 2.17
CA LEU A 47 -5.45 15.51 1.63
C LEU A 47 -5.25 16.52 2.77
N ARG A 48 -4.38 17.52 2.54
CA ARG A 48 -4.09 18.58 3.53
C ARG A 48 -5.34 19.28 4.05
N ASN A 49 -6.28 19.59 3.15
CA ASN A 49 -7.53 20.27 3.45
C ASN A 49 -8.69 19.27 3.65
N GLY A 50 -8.37 18.03 3.99
CA GLY A 50 -9.37 17.00 4.31
C GLY A 50 -10.05 17.26 5.65
N PRO A 51 -11.03 16.41 6.02
CA PRO A 51 -11.76 16.55 7.28
C PRO A 51 -10.89 16.40 8.54
N VAL A 52 -9.64 15.93 8.39
CA VAL A 52 -8.65 15.84 9.46
C VAL A 52 -7.41 16.66 9.07
N PRO A 53 -7.13 17.78 9.76
CA PRO A 53 -5.94 18.59 9.50
C PRO A 53 -4.67 17.76 9.68
N SER A 54 -3.99 17.43 8.59
CA SER A 54 -2.81 16.58 8.59
C SER A 54 -1.96 16.80 7.35
N ALA A 55 -0.67 16.46 7.42
CA ALA A 55 0.18 16.44 6.23
C ALA A 55 -0.41 15.44 5.20
N PRO A 56 -0.37 15.72 3.88
CA PRO A 56 -0.89 14.79 2.89
C PRO A 56 -0.27 13.40 3.03
N ALA A 57 -1.06 12.35 2.84
CA ALA A 57 -0.57 10.98 2.99
C ALA A 57 -1.23 10.01 2.00
N LEU A 58 -0.52 8.93 1.69
CA LEU A 58 -1.08 7.76 1.03
C LEU A 58 -1.14 6.59 2.02
N ASN A 59 -2.29 5.94 2.11
CA ASN A 59 -2.50 4.71 2.85
C ASN A 59 -2.75 3.56 1.88
N LEU A 60 -2.03 2.46 2.05
CA LEU A 60 -2.16 1.23 1.25
C LEU A 60 -2.25 0.05 2.22
N GLY A 61 -3.26 -0.79 2.10
CA GLY A 61 -3.37 -1.96 2.99
C GLY A 61 -4.00 -3.18 2.34
N THR A 62 -3.71 -4.35 2.91
CA THR A 62 -4.25 -5.65 2.46
C THR A 62 -5.67 -5.94 2.98
N PHE A 63 -6.30 -4.96 3.63
CA PHE A 63 -7.60 -5.08 4.28
C PHE A 63 -8.41 -3.79 4.11
N PRO A 64 -9.73 -3.79 4.38
CA PRO A 64 -10.54 -2.57 4.37
C PRO A 64 -9.93 -1.52 5.30
N LEU A 65 -9.51 -0.40 4.72
CA LEU A 65 -8.85 0.66 5.48
C LEU A 65 -9.85 1.30 6.45
N PRO A 66 -9.56 1.36 7.76
CA PRO A 66 -10.45 1.97 8.74
C PRO A 66 -10.59 3.47 8.43
N ARG A 67 -11.59 4.14 8.99
CA ARG A 67 -11.78 5.58 8.81
C ARG A 67 -10.48 6.34 9.08
N ALA A 68 -10.15 7.32 8.24
CA ALA A 68 -9.02 8.19 8.50
C ALA A 68 -9.44 9.23 9.54
N ASP A 69 -9.29 8.90 10.81
CA ASP A 69 -9.40 9.90 11.88
C ASP A 69 -8.05 10.65 12.07
N TYR A 70 -6.95 10.05 11.60
CA TYR A 70 -5.58 10.60 11.46
C TYR A 70 -4.82 9.92 10.30
N ASN A 71 -3.61 10.42 9.98
CA ASN A 71 -2.76 9.90 8.90
C ASN A 71 -2.39 8.42 9.04
N LEU A 72 -2.37 7.91 10.26
CA LEU A 72 -1.86 6.58 10.60
C LEU A 72 -2.77 5.43 10.15
N GLY A 73 -4.01 5.71 9.76
CA GLY A 73 -4.97 4.67 9.38
C GLY A 73 -5.14 3.59 10.46
N ASN A 74 -4.84 3.90 11.73
CA ASN A 74 -4.75 2.95 12.84
C ASN A 74 -5.82 3.17 13.92
N SER A 75 -6.84 4.02 13.68
CA SER A 75 -7.86 4.32 14.69
C SER A 75 -8.74 3.12 15.08
N ALA A 76 -8.59 1.97 14.42
CA ALA A 76 -9.21 0.72 14.82
C ALA A 76 -8.40 0.03 15.93
N VAL A 77 -8.56 0.52 17.17
CA VAL A 77 -8.34 -0.27 18.39
C VAL A 77 -9.35 -1.41 18.39
N GLY A 78 -9.09 -2.45 17.60
CA GLY A 78 -9.96 -3.64 17.54
C GLY A 78 -10.03 -4.32 16.17
N LYS A 79 -9.23 -5.38 16.01
CA LYS A 79 -9.31 -6.44 14.99
C LYS A 79 -8.83 -6.07 13.58
N TRP A 80 -7.52 -5.94 13.43
CA TRP A 80 -6.89 -6.17 12.13
C TRP A 80 -6.86 -7.68 11.82
N PRO A 81 -7.02 -8.09 10.55
CA PRO A 81 -6.67 -9.44 10.13
C PRO A 81 -5.26 -9.80 10.59
N ARG A 82 -5.05 -11.09 10.93
CA ARG A 82 -3.77 -11.56 11.47
C ARG A 82 -2.61 -11.27 10.51
N ASP A 83 -2.88 -11.38 9.22
CA ASP A 83 -1.94 -11.19 8.11
C ASP A 83 -1.95 -9.77 7.53
N ALA A 84 -2.70 -8.84 8.12
CA ALA A 84 -2.82 -7.45 7.65
C ALA A 84 -1.47 -6.75 7.49
N ILE A 85 -1.39 -5.87 6.50
CA ILE A 85 -0.30 -4.91 6.32
C ILE A 85 -0.96 -3.57 6.02
N LEU A 86 -0.55 -2.53 6.72
CA LEU A 86 -0.85 -1.14 6.41
C LEU A 86 0.46 -0.40 6.16
N ILE A 87 0.52 0.32 5.05
CA ILE A 87 1.60 1.21 4.68
C ILE A 87 1.04 2.63 4.64
N THR A 88 1.66 3.52 5.38
CA THR A 88 1.38 4.95 5.36
C THR A 88 2.63 5.68 4.88
N VAL A 89 2.48 6.52 3.85
CA VAL A 89 3.55 7.43 3.38
C VAL A 89 3.05 8.86 3.53
N ILE A 90 3.69 9.63 4.41
CA ILE A 90 3.33 11.01 4.74
C ILE A 90 4.29 11.96 4.04
N ASP A 91 3.73 12.98 3.38
CA ASP A 91 4.44 14.05 2.71
C ASP A 91 4.58 15.28 3.62
N TRP A 92 5.75 15.42 4.23
CA TRP A 92 6.05 16.54 5.13
C TRP A 92 6.49 17.80 4.38
N ALA A 93 6.53 17.81 3.05
CA ALA A 93 6.90 18.99 2.29
C ALA A 93 5.93 20.17 2.54
N GLY A 94 6.50 21.33 2.86
CA GLY A 94 5.72 22.54 3.17
C GLY A 94 5.00 22.51 4.52
N THR A 95 5.29 21.52 5.37
CA THR A 95 4.78 21.45 6.75
C THR A 95 5.92 21.83 7.70
N PRO A 96 5.70 22.68 8.73
CA PRO A 96 6.72 23.04 9.71
C PRO A 96 6.95 21.89 10.70
N TYR A 97 7.55 20.80 10.22
CA TYR A 97 7.85 19.62 11.01
C TYR A 97 9.36 19.58 11.29
N LYS A 98 9.72 19.68 12.57
CA LYS A 98 11.11 19.77 13.04
C LYS A 98 11.70 18.38 13.24
N SER A 99 11.95 17.65 12.15
CA SER A 99 12.72 16.40 12.19
C SER A 99 13.82 16.36 11.13
N LYS A 100 14.83 15.52 11.35
CA LYS A 100 15.89 15.24 10.39
C LYS A 100 15.47 14.07 9.50
N PHE A 101 15.32 14.34 8.21
CA PHE A 101 14.97 13.34 7.19
C PHE A 101 16.24 12.94 6.41
N PRO A 102 16.96 11.88 6.81
CA PRO A 102 18.19 11.46 6.15
C PRO A 102 17.95 11.06 4.68
N PRO A 103 18.92 11.29 3.77
CA PRO A 103 18.74 10.97 2.35
C PRO A 103 18.60 9.46 2.11
N ALA A 104 17.74 9.09 1.16
CA ALA A 104 17.52 7.73 0.70
C ALA A 104 17.28 7.72 -0.83
N GLN A 105 17.70 6.63 -1.47
CA GLN A 105 17.51 6.44 -2.92
C GLN A 105 16.06 6.07 -3.28
N ARG A 106 15.36 5.36 -2.37
CA ARG A 106 14.00 4.86 -2.57
C ARG A 106 13.25 4.75 -1.25
N LEU A 107 11.93 4.63 -1.34
CA LEU A 107 11.07 4.26 -0.22
C LEU A 107 11.25 2.78 0.09
N ALA A 108 11.62 2.48 1.33
CA ALA A 108 11.72 1.13 1.86
C ALA A 108 11.81 1.17 3.39
N VAL A 109 11.32 0.13 4.04
CA VAL A 109 11.63 -0.20 5.43
C VAL A 109 12.64 -1.34 5.50
N ARG A 110 13.38 -1.40 6.59
CA ARG A 110 14.47 -2.33 6.86
C ARG A 110 14.29 -2.93 8.27
N PRO A 111 14.97 -4.04 8.60
CA PRO A 111 14.87 -4.64 9.93
C PRO A 111 15.17 -3.66 11.07
N GLU A 112 16.10 -2.72 10.88
CA GLU A 112 16.44 -1.70 11.88
C GLU A 112 15.37 -0.62 12.10
N ASP A 113 14.39 -0.49 11.20
CA ASP A 113 13.31 0.48 11.33
C ASP A 113 12.18 -0.03 12.24
N PHE A 114 12.25 -1.29 12.71
CA PHE A 114 11.22 -1.90 13.54
C PHE A 114 11.39 -1.58 15.02
N GLU A 115 10.41 -0.88 15.58
CA GLU A 115 10.41 -0.42 16.97
C GLU A 115 8.98 -0.39 17.55
N GLY A 116 8.87 -0.21 18.87
CA GLY A 116 7.58 0.06 19.50
C GLY A 116 7.07 1.46 19.15
N PHE A 117 5.76 1.63 18.97
CA PHE A 117 5.16 2.92 18.64
C PHE A 117 3.89 3.18 19.46
N GLU A 118 3.67 4.43 19.85
CA GLU A 118 2.50 4.84 20.63
C GLU A 118 1.20 4.51 19.88
N GLY A 119 0.26 3.85 20.57
CA GLY A 119 -1.02 3.46 19.98
C GLY A 119 -0.97 2.22 19.08
N VAL A 120 0.20 1.58 18.89
CA VAL A 120 0.32 0.29 18.21
C VAL A 120 0.41 -0.83 19.27
N PRO A 121 -0.44 -1.87 19.18
CA PRO A 121 -0.35 -3.01 20.10
C PRO A 121 1.03 -3.68 20.07
N ALA A 122 1.54 -4.09 21.22
CA ALA A 122 2.87 -4.70 21.35
C ALA A 122 3.01 -6.05 20.60
N ASP A 123 1.90 -6.72 20.28
CA ASP A 123 1.86 -7.94 19.47
C ASP A 123 1.81 -7.67 17.95
N HIS A 124 1.95 -6.41 17.53
CA HIS A 124 2.07 -5.99 16.14
C HIS A 124 3.49 -5.51 15.85
N ALA A 125 4.05 -5.94 14.72
CA ALA A 125 5.30 -5.37 14.24
C ALA A 125 5.06 -4.02 13.57
N PHE A 126 5.87 -3.02 13.90
CA PHE A 126 5.75 -1.67 13.39
C PHE A 126 7.12 -1.18 12.93
N ALA A 127 7.22 -0.78 11.65
CA ALA A 127 8.39 -0.10 11.12
C ALA A 127 8.09 1.38 10.94
N HIS A 128 9.03 2.21 11.36
CA HIS A 128 8.93 3.65 11.28
C HIS A 128 10.22 4.23 10.73
N ARG A 129 10.12 5.01 9.66
CA ARG A 129 11.29 5.58 9.01
C ARG A 129 11.03 6.97 8.45
N GLN A 130 11.85 7.92 8.88
CA GLN A 130 11.92 9.26 8.30
C GLN A 130 13.08 9.30 7.31
N LEU A 131 12.83 9.86 6.12
CA LEU A 131 13.81 9.88 5.03
C LEU A 131 13.51 10.98 3.99
N THR A 132 14.52 11.34 3.21
CA THR A 132 14.39 12.25 2.07
C THR A 132 14.65 11.49 0.77
N VAL A 133 13.70 11.47 -0.16
CA VAL A 133 13.92 10.97 -1.53
C VAL A 133 13.75 12.13 -2.50
N ARG A 134 14.72 12.33 -3.39
CA ARG A 134 14.71 13.43 -4.38
C ARG A 134 14.42 14.81 -3.75
N GLY A 135 14.98 15.06 -2.57
CA GLY A 135 14.81 16.33 -1.83
C GLY A 135 13.45 16.49 -1.14
N ARG A 136 12.56 15.50 -1.18
CA ARG A 136 11.26 15.55 -0.51
C ARG A 136 11.31 14.83 0.85
N PRO A 137 11.01 15.51 1.97
CA PRO A 137 10.97 14.87 3.29
C PRO A 137 9.70 14.02 3.43
N LEU A 138 9.89 12.75 3.77
CA LEU A 138 8.84 11.74 3.82
C LEU A 138 8.97 10.91 5.10
N GLU A 139 7.83 10.50 5.62
CA GLU A 139 7.75 9.53 6.70
C GLU A 139 7.02 8.30 6.20
N VAL A 140 7.62 7.14 6.43
CA VAL A 140 7.10 5.83 6.06
C VAL A 140 6.81 5.08 7.34
N MET A 141 5.58 4.60 7.46
CA MET A 141 5.14 3.76 8.56
C MET A 141 4.55 2.49 7.97
N VAL A 142 4.97 1.33 8.48
CA VAL A 142 4.44 0.03 8.08
C VAL A 142 4.03 -0.72 9.31
N GLN A 143 2.74 -0.97 9.46
CA GLN A 143 2.19 -1.77 10.55
C GLN A 143 1.75 -3.12 10.01
N PHE A 144 2.19 -4.19 10.66
CA PHE A 144 1.72 -5.53 10.40
C PHE A 144 0.63 -5.90 11.43
N GLY A 145 -0.26 -6.81 11.05
CA GLY A 145 -1.14 -7.49 12.00
C GLY A 145 -0.33 -8.40 12.96
N ARG A 146 -1.03 -9.32 13.62
CA ARG A 146 -0.42 -10.25 14.60
C ARG A 146 0.54 -11.29 14.01
N GLN A 147 0.66 -11.38 12.69
CA GLN A 147 1.71 -12.17 12.07
C GLN A 147 3.04 -11.41 12.12
N PRO A 148 4.15 -12.07 12.52
CA PRO A 148 5.47 -11.44 12.54
C PRO A 148 5.84 -10.82 11.19
N ALA A 149 6.62 -9.73 11.22
CA ALA A 149 7.22 -9.13 10.03
C ALA A 149 8.40 -9.98 9.53
N THR A 150 8.11 -11.15 8.96
CA THR A 150 9.13 -12.01 8.33
C THR A 150 9.79 -11.29 7.14
N GLY A 151 10.97 -11.74 6.72
CA GLY A 151 11.67 -11.17 5.56
C GLY A 151 10.81 -11.12 4.29
N SER A 152 9.96 -12.14 4.05
CA SER A 152 9.02 -12.16 2.94
C SER A 152 7.91 -11.11 3.06
N ARG A 153 7.38 -10.87 4.26
CA ARG A 153 6.35 -9.85 4.52
C ARG A 153 6.92 -8.43 4.43
N ILE A 154 8.17 -8.24 4.89
CA ILE A 154 8.92 -6.99 4.71
C ILE A 154 9.17 -6.75 3.21
N ALA A 155 9.58 -7.77 2.46
CA ALA A 155 9.78 -7.67 1.02
C ALA A 155 8.49 -7.28 0.28
N LEU A 156 7.35 -7.89 0.65
CA LEU A 156 6.04 -7.52 0.11
C LEU A 156 5.68 -6.05 0.38
N ALA A 157 5.89 -5.57 1.61
CA ALA A 157 5.65 -4.16 1.93
C ALA A 157 6.56 -3.22 1.10
N ASN A 158 7.82 -3.60 0.92
CA ASN A 158 8.78 -2.84 0.12
C ASN A 158 8.48 -2.86 -1.39
N GLU A 159 7.93 -3.96 -1.91
CA GLU A 159 7.43 -4.04 -3.28
C GLU A 159 6.31 -3.02 -3.50
N VAL A 160 5.36 -2.94 -2.56
CA VAL A 160 4.28 -1.94 -2.63
C VAL A 160 4.81 -0.52 -2.46
N LEU A 161 5.74 -0.27 -1.54
CA LEU A 161 6.41 1.04 -1.40
C LEU A 161 7.11 1.48 -2.69
N SER A 162 7.63 0.53 -3.49
CA SER A 162 8.27 0.83 -4.78
C SER A 162 7.30 1.40 -5.83
N THR A 163 6.00 1.17 -5.67
CA THR A 163 4.96 1.74 -6.53
C THR A 163 4.67 3.21 -6.22
N VAL A 164 5.15 3.71 -5.08
CA VAL A 164 4.96 5.10 -4.66
C VAL A 164 6.01 5.98 -5.34
N GLN A 165 5.53 6.91 -6.15
CA GLN A 165 6.31 7.84 -6.93
C GLN A 165 6.21 9.25 -6.37
N ILE A 166 7.35 9.93 -6.38
CA ILE A 166 7.40 11.37 -6.10
C ILE A 166 7.16 12.11 -7.40
N VAL A 167 6.11 12.93 -7.38
CA VAL A 167 5.64 13.71 -8.52
C VAL A 167 5.55 15.18 -8.13
N ARG A 168 5.43 16.06 -9.13
CA ARG A 168 5.05 17.45 -8.82
C ARG A 168 3.64 17.45 -8.21
N PRO A 169 3.40 18.25 -7.16
CA PRO A 169 2.05 18.44 -6.67
C PRO A 169 1.16 18.91 -7.81
N THR A 170 -0.01 18.29 -7.98
CA THR A 170 -1.07 18.92 -8.77
C THR A 170 -1.51 20.16 -8.02
N ALA A 171 -1.58 21.31 -8.71
CA ALA A 171 -2.09 22.54 -8.10
C ALA A 171 -3.45 22.24 -7.46
N SER A 172 -3.59 22.55 -6.17
CA SER A 172 -4.88 22.46 -5.49
C SER A 172 -5.81 23.47 -6.14
N SER A 173 -6.87 23.00 -6.80
CA SER A 173 -8.03 23.82 -7.17
C SER A 173 -8.81 24.22 -5.93
#